data_AF-G0LNZ8-F1
#
_entry.id   AF-G0LNZ8-F1
#
_cell.length_a   1.000
_cell.length_b   1.000
_cell.length_c   1.000
_cell.angle_alpha   90.00
_cell.angle_beta   90.00
_cell.angle_gamma   90.00
#
_symmetry.space_group_name_H-M   'P 1'
#
loop_
_entity.id
_entity.type
_entity.pdbx_description
1 polymer ?
#
loop_
_entity_poly.entity_id
_entity_poly.type
_entity_poly.pdbx_seq_one_letter_code
_entity_poly.pdbx_strand_id
1 'polypeptide(L)'
;YLTRDKKVITKFLKCVAWSDLTEAKQAVELLPKWVDIDLDDALELLGANFNDRSVRGYAVSQLKKADDDVILLYLLQLVQALKFENISDKSSSSSLAEFLIERAIKNPILGNNFHWFLMVECEDGNKTVSKMYGKVDYQFMTEMTKVYQRREILRRQGELVQNLSSLSKEIRNMKDTRPKKVKKIESYNIRS
;
A
#
# COMPACT_ATOMS: atom_id res chain seq x y z
N TYR A 1 34.48 3.13 -1.12
CA TYR A 1 34.41 4.54 -1.53
C TYR A 1 32.98 4.93 -1.87
N LEU A 2 32.32 4.24 -2.81
CA LEU A 2 30.91 4.50 -3.19
C LEU A 2 29.89 4.26 -2.08
N THR A 3 30.10 3.27 -1.20
CA THR A 3 29.19 2.94 -0.09
C THR A 3 29.01 4.06 0.95
N ARG A 4 29.81 5.13 0.88
CA ARG A 4 29.71 6.30 1.77
C ARG A 4 28.87 7.43 1.19
N ASP A 5 28.50 7.36 -0.09
CA ASP A 5 27.65 8.33 -0.75
C ASP A 5 26.25 7.73 -0.96
N LYS A 6 25.27 8.30 -0.26
CA LYS A 6 23.88 7.82 -0.30
C LYS A 6 23.24 7.96 -1.69
N LYS A 7 23.62 8.97 -2.47
CA LYS A 7 22.96 9.32 -3.74
C LYS A 7 23.35 8.44 -4.93
N VAL A 8 24.36 7.59 -4.77
CA VAL A 8 24.88 6.74 -5.85
C VAL A 8 24.38 5.31 -5.80
N ILE A 9 23.61 4.91 -4.78
CA ILE A 9 23.13 3.53 -4.65
C ILE A 9 22.25 3.12 -5.84
N THR A 10 21.34 3.99 -6.28
CA THR A 10 20.40 3.70 -7.37
C THR A 10 21.15 3.56 -8.69
N LYS A 11 22.17 4.39 -8.91
CA LYS A 11 23.07 4.29 -10.07
C LYS A 11 23.89 3.01 -10.03
N PHE A 12 24.47 2.67 -8.88
CA PHE A 12 25.22 1.44 -8.69
C PHE A 12 24.37 0.21 -9.01
N LEU A 13 23.18 0.10 -8.41
CA LEU A 13 22.30 -1.06 -8.61
C LEU A 13 21.74 -1.17 -10.02
N LYS A 14 21.65 -0.06 -10.78
CA LYS A 14 21.30 -0.07 -12.21
C LYS A 14 22.42 -0.60 -13.10
N CYS A 15 23.68 -0.53 -12.64
CA CYS A 15 24.82 -1.06 -13.38
C CYS A 15 25.04 -2.57 -13.15
N VAL A 16 24.41 -3.16 -12.12
CA VAL A 16 24.57 -4.57 -11.78
C VAL A 16 23.88 -5.44 -12.81
N ALA A 17 24.60 -6.41 -13.41
CA ALA A 17 23.96 -7.44 -14.22
C ALA A 17 23.29 -8.49 -13.32
N TRP A 18 22.02 -8.28 -12.96
CA TRP A 18 21.26 -9.18 -12.08
C TRP A 18 21.08 -10.62 -12.60
N SER A 19 21.38 -10.87 -13.88
CA SER A 19 21.44 -12.21 -14.46
C SER A 19 22.72 -12.97 -14.10
N ASP A 20 23.80 -12.28 -13.72
CA ASP A 20 25.03 -12.88 -13.22
C ASP A 20 24.92 -13.06 -11.70
N LEU A 21 24.90 -14.33 -11.26
CA LEU A 21 24.79 -14.69 -9.85
C LEU A 21 25.95 -14.17 -8.99
N THR A 22 27.16 -14.05 -9.56
CA THR A 22 28.33 -13.58 -8.82
C THR A 22 28.22 -12.07 -8.60
N GLU A 23 27.87 -11.33 -9.64
CA GLU A 23 27.68 -9.88 -9.55
C GLU A 23 26.50 -9.51 -8.65
N ALA A 24 25.35 -10.19 -8.81
CA ALA A 24 24.19 -10.01 -7.96
C ALA A 24 24.51 -10.27 -6.49
N LYS A 25 25.22 -11.38 -6.19
CA LYS A 25 25.63 -11.70 -4.81
C LYS A 25 26.55 -10.63 -4.23
N GLN A 26 27.54 -10.16 -4.98
CA GLN A 26 28.44 -9.10 -4.53
C GLN A 26 27.70 -7.79 -4.27
N ALA A 27 26.75 -7.42 -5.14
CA ALA A 27 25.93 -6.24 -4.96
C ALA A 27 25.08 -6.32 -3.68
N VAL A 28 24.43 -7.47 -3.44
CA VAL A 28 23.62 -7.71 -2.24
C VAL A 28 24.48 -7.65 -0.96
N GLU A 29 25.69 -8.21 -0.97
CA GLU A 29 26.62 -8.14 0.17
C GLU A 29 27.10 -6.72 0.51
N LEU A 30 26.96 -5.77 -0.43
CA LEU A 30 27.29 -4.36 -0.23
C LEU A 30 26.13 -3.55 0.34
N LEU A 31 24.87 -3.99 0.17
CA LEU A 31 23.69 -3.24 0.62
C LEU A 31 23.73 -2.90 2.13
N PRO A 32 24.01 -3.84 3.06
CA PRO A 32 24.06 -3.51 4.48
C PRO A 32 25.24 -2.61 4.87
N LYS A 33 26.25 -2.50 3.99
CA LYS A 33 27.45 -1.67 4.19
C LYS A 33 27.27 -0.26 3.62
N TRP A 34 26.17 0.00 2.91
CA TRP A 34 25.86 1.32 2.39
C TRP A 34 25.41 2.24 3.53
N VAL A 35 25.83 3.50 3.47
CA VAL A 35 25.27 4.55 4.32
C VAL A 35 23.76 4.61 4.15
N ASP A 36 23.07 4.97 5.23
CA ASP A 36 21.62 5.18 5.21
C ASP A 36 21.22 6.14 4.09
N ILE A 37 20.29 5.66 3.26
CA ILE A 37 19.84 6.39 2.08
C ILE A 37 18.59 7.20 2.40
N ASP A 38 18.35 8.22 1.58
CA ASP A 38 17.16 9.03 1.73
C ASP A 38 15.91 8.23 1.33
N LEU A 39 14.75 8.63 1.85
CA LEU A 39 13.50 7.92 1.57
C LEU A 39 13.13 7.97 0.09
N ASP A 40 13.49 9.04 -0.62
CA ASP A 40 13.31 9.16 -2.07
C ASP A 40 14.06 8.06 -2.83
N ASP A 41 15.30 7.78 -2.44
CA ASP A 41 16.10 6.69 -3.02
C ASP A 41 15.49 5.33 -2.67
N ALA A 42 15.04 5.14 -1.42
CA ALA A 42 14.37 3.91 -1.01
C ALA A 42 13.06 3.65 -1.80
N LEU A 43 12.28 4.71 -2.08
CA LEU A 43 11.10 4.62 -2.92
C LEU A 43 11.45 4.24 -4.37
N GLU A 44 12.56 4.77 -4.91
CA GLU A 44 13.04 4.37 -6.23
C GLU A 44 13.37 2.87 -6.29
N LEU A 45 14.01 2.34 -5.24
CA LEU A 45 14.35 0.90 -5.12
C LEU A 45 13.13 -0.02 -4.99
N LEU A 46 11.94 0.51 -4.69
CA LEU A 46 10.68 -0.23 -4.69
C LEU A 46 9.91 -0.13 -6.01
N GLY A 47 10.40 0.67 -6.96
CA GLY A 47 9.80 0.83 -8.28
C GLY A 47 10.02 -0.35 -9.23
N ALA A 48 9.46 -0.24 -10.44
CA ALA A 48 9.51 -1.27 -11.49
C ALA A 48 10.93 -1.61 -11.98
N ASN A 49 11.90 -0.72 -11.75
CA ASN A 49 13.27 -0.90 -12.20
C ASN A 49 14.06 -1.91 -11.35
N PHE A 50 13.54 -2.29 -10.18
CA PHE A 50 14.23 -3.16 -9.23
C PHE A 50 13.31 -4.31 -8.79
N ASN A 51 13.61 -5.51 -9.31
CA ASN A 51 12.83 -6.73 -9.07
C ASN A 51 13.51 -7.68 -8.06
N ASP A 52 14.78 -7.45 -7.74
CA ASP A 52 15.54 -8.29 -6.82
C ASP A 52 15.01 -8.16 -5.38
N ARG A 53 14.71 -9.31 -4.74
CA ARG A 53 14.07 -9.32 -3.41
C ARG A 53 14.99 -8.76 -2.33
N SER A 54 16.31 -8.92 -2.45
CA SER A 54 17.27 -8.39 -1.47
C SER A 54 17.37 -6.87 -1.56
N VAL A 55 17.33 -6.30 -2.76
CA VAL A 55 17.24 -4.84 -2.96
C VAL A 55 15.97 -4.27 -2.33
N ARG A 56 14.82 -4.89 -2.59
CA ARG A 56 13.53 -4.44 -2.05
C ARG A 56 13.47 -4.58 -0.53
N GLY A 57 13.99 -5.68 0.01
CA GLY A 57 14.15 -5.86 1.46
C GLY A 57 15.05 -4.80 2.10
N TYR A 58 16.14 -4.42 1.43
CA TYR A 58 16.98 -3.30 1.88
C TYR A 58 16.20 -1.98 1.87
N ALA A 59 15.46 -1.66 0.80
CA ALA A 59 14.62 -0.46 0.76
C ALA A 59 13.62 -0.40 1.92
N VAL A 60 12.94 -1.51 2.21
CA VAL A 60 12.05 -1.63 3.37
C VAL A 60 12.79 -1.42 4.69
N SER A 61 14.03 -1.91 4.83
CA SER A 61 14.83 -1.66 6.03
C SER A 61 15.15 -0.18 6.27
N GLN A 62 15.22 0.61 5.20
CA GLN A 62 15.40 2.07 5.28
C GLN A 62 14.08 2.77 5.63
N LEU A 63 12.96 2.35 5.02
CA LEU A 63 11.62 2.83 5.39
C LEU A 63 11.30 2.58 6.88
N LYS A 64 11.77 1.46 7.44
CA LYS A 64 11.57 1.12 8.86
C LYS A 64 12.17 2.14 9.84
N LYS A 65 13.10 2.99 9.39
CA LYS A 65 13.72 4.05 10.21
C LYS A 65 12.91 5.34 10.24
N ALA A 66 11.94 5.50 9.34
CA ALA A 66 11.12 6.70 9.27
C ALA A 66 9.97 6.66 10.31
N ASP A 67 9.56 7.86 10.72
CA ASP A 67 8.40 8.09 11.57
C ASP A 67 7.10 7.87 10.79
N ASP A 68 6.02 7.58 11.51
CA ASP A 68 4.73 7.28 10.91
C ASP A 68 4.17 8.45 10.07
N ASP A 69 4.43 9.71 10.46
CA ASP A 69 3.97 10.88 9.71
C ASP A 69 4.63 10.96 8.32
N VAL A 70 5.89 10.57 8.25
CA VAL A 70 6.63 10.51 6.99
C VAL A 70 6.15 9.33 6.15
N ILE A 71 5.93 8.17 6.76
CA ILE A 71 5.34 7.02 6.06
C ILE A 71 3.95 7.36 5.53
N LEU A 72 3.14 8.10 6.29
CA LEU A 72 1.81 8.54 5.87
C LEU A 72 1.87 9.46 4.65
N LEU A 73 2.85 10.37 4.59
CA LEU A 73 3.06 11.25 3.44
C LEU A 73 3.33 10.47 2.14
N TYR A 74 4.07 9.35 2.23
CA TYR A 74 4.42 8.50 1.09
C TYR A 74 3.51 7.27 0.92
N LEU A 75 2.47 7.12 1.75
CA LEU A 75 1.69 5.90 1.84
C LEU A 75 1.05 5.51 0.50
N LEU A 76 0.57 6.50 -0.26
CA LEU A 76 -0.01 6.24 -1.58
C LEU A 76 1.02 5.62 -2.53
N GLN A 77 2.23 6.18 -2.58
CA GLN A 77 3.33 5.69 -3.42
C GLN A 77 3.77 4.29 -2.97
N LEU A 78 3.79 4.03 -1.66
CA LEU A 78 4.10 2.72 -1.10
C LEU A 78 3.04 1.67 -1.45
N VAL A 79 1.75 2.03 -1.40
CA VAL A 79 0.66 1.15 -1.88
C VAL A 79 0.86 0.86 -3.37
N GLN A 80 1.16 1.86 -4.19
CA GLN A 80 1.46 1.66 -5.61
C GLN A 80 2.66 0.76 -5.86
N ALA A 81 3.65 0.75 -4.98
CA ALA A 81 4.84 -0.10 -5.11
C ALA A 81 4.55 -1.59 -4.86
N LEU A 82 3.43 -1.94 -4.19
CA LEU A 82 3.03 -3.34 -3.94
C LEU A 82 2.84 -4.14 -5.23
N LYS A 83 2.47 -3.50 -6.34
CA LYS A 83 2.32 -4.16 -7.65
C LYS A 83 3.62 -4.75 -8.20
N PHE A 84 4.77 -4.33 -7.69
CA PHE A 84 6.08 -4.82 -8.10
C PHE A 84 6.65 -5.92 -7.17
N GLU A 85 5.96 -6.29 -6.10
CA GLU A 85 6.44 -7.26 -5.10
C GLU A 85 6.22 -8.74 -5.50
N ASN A 86 5.70 -9.02 -6.72
CA ASN A 86 5.42 -10.38 -7.20
C ASN A 86 4.62 -11.26 -6.21
N ILE A 87 3.59 -10.67 -5.57
CA ILE A 87 2.75 -11.29 -4.52
C ILE A 87 1.81 -12.40 -5.06
N SER A 88 1.86 -12.72 -6.36
CA SER A 88 0.98 -13.67 -7.05
C SER A 88 1.09 -15.12 -6.56
N ASP A 89 2.23 -15.51 -5.98
CA ASP A 89 2.42 -16.87 -5.49
C ASP A 89 1.87 -17.06 -4.07
N LYS A 90 1.29 -18.24 -3.82
CA LYS A 90 0.69 -18.60 -2.52
C LYS A 90 1.67 -18.56 -1.34
N SER A 91 2.98 -18.60 -1.58
CA SER A 91 4.04 -18.64 -0.58
C SER A 91 4.96 -17.41 -0.55
N SER A 92 4.81 -16.47 -1.48
CA SER A 92 5.68 -15.28 -1.51
C SER A 92 5.15 -14.25 -0.51
N SER A 93 5.83 -14.12 0.63
CA SER A 93 5.73 -12.94 1.49
C SER A 93 6.38 -11.73 0.83
N SER A 94 5.73 -10.57 0.95
CA SER A 94 6.26 -9.30 0.49
C SER A 94 6.73 -8.51 1.70
N SER A 95 8.02 -8.15 1.69
CA SER A 95 8.62 -7.35 2.77
C SER A 95 7.94 -5.99 2.93
N LEU A 96 7.49 -5.39 1.82
CA LEU A 96 6.76 -4.13 1.83
C LEU A 96 5.34 -4.29 2.40
N ALA A 97 4.62 -5.33 1.99
CA ALA A 97 3.28 -5.61 2.52
C ALA A 97 3.30 -5.86 4.04
N GLU A 98 4.24 -6.69 4.51
CA GLU A 98 4.42 -6.96 5.94
C GLU A 98 4.72 -5.68 6.71
N PHE A 99 5.65 -4.87 6.22
CA PHE A 99 5.98 -3.57 6.83
C PHE A 99 4.78 -2.62 6.93
N LEU A 100 4.01 -2.46 5.85
CA LEU A 100 2.85 -1.58 5.83
C LEU A 100 1.76 -2.07 6.78
N ILE A 101 1.50 -3.38 6.81
CA ILE A 101 0.52 -4.00 7.71
C ILE A 101 0.94 -3.78 9.18
N GLU A 102 2.20 -4.08 9.53
CA GLU A 102 2.72 -3.92 10.89
C GLU A 102 2.60 -2.48 11.40
N ARG A 103 2.85 -1.48 10.55
CA ARG A 103 2.72 -0.06 10.88
C ARG A 103 1.24 0.35 10.97
N ALA A 104 0.42 -0.07 10.01
CA ALA A 104 -1.01 0.25 9.91
C ALA A 104 -1.82 -0.22 11.12
N ILE A 105 -1.49 -1.38 11.69
CA ILE A 105 -2.20 -1.89 12.88
C ILE A 105 -1.93 -1.01 14.11
N LYS A 106 -0.72 -0.46 14.23
CA LYS A 106 -0.30 0.35 15.37
C LYS A 106 -0.87 1.77 15.28
N ASN A 107 -0.92 2.36 14.08
CA ASN A 107 -1.37 3.72 13.86
C ASN A 107 -2.76 3.77 13.20
N PRO A 108 -3.81 4.27 13.88
CA PRO A 108 -5.18 4.26 13.36
C PRO A 108 -5.37 5.14 12.12
N ILE A 109 -4.64 6.26 12.00
CA ILE A 109 -4.72 7.15 10.84
C ILE A 109 -4.10 6.46 9.63
N LEU A 110 -2.91 5.88 9.81
CA LEU A 110 -2.22 5.13 8.77
C LEU A 110 -3.06 3.92 8.33
N GLY A 111 -3.58 3.14 9.28
CA GLY A 111 -4.42 1.97 8.97
C GLY A 111 -5.71 2.31 8.25
N ASN A 112 -6.36 3.43 8.58
CA ASN A 112 -7.53 3.90 7.85
C ASN A 112 -7.18 4.26 6.40
N ASN A 113 -6.16 5.08 6.18
CA ASN A 113 -5.74 5.46 4.82
C ASN A 113 -5.27 4.25 4.01
N PHE A 114 -4.50 3.34 4.62
CA PHE A 114 -4.02 2.13 3.99
C PHE A 114 -5.16 1.24 3.50
N HIS A 115 -6.14 0.94 4.35
CA HIS A 115 -7.32 0.16 3.96
C HIS A 115 -8.05 0.79 2.77
N TRP A 116 -8.35 2.09 2.82
CA TRP A 116 -9.09 2.75 1.76
C TRP A 116 -8.30 2.83 0.45
N PHE A 117 -6.99 3.01 0.50
CA PHE A 117 -6.15 2.94 -0.70
C PHE A 117 -6.17 1.54 -1.31
N LEU A 118 -6.07 0.47 -0.51
CA LEU A 118 -6.20 -0.91 -1.00
C LEU A 118 -7.58 -1.16 -1.63
N MET A 119 -8.65 -0.67 -1.01
CA MET A 119 -10.01 -0.85 -1.53
C MET A 119 -10.21 -0.20 -2.90
N VAL A 120 -9.69 1.02 -3.11
CA VAL A 120 -9.71 1.69 -4.41
C VAL A 120 -8.95 0.89 -5.46
N GLU A 121 -7.77 0.38 -5.12
CA GLU A 121 -6.97 -0.44 -6.04
C GLU A 121 -7.61 -1.81 -6.35
N CYS A 122 -8.41 -2.35 -5.44
CA CYS A 122 -9.19 -3.56 -5.69
C CYS A 122 -10.31 -3.34 -6.73
N GLU A 123 -10.84 -2.13 -6.83
CA GLU A 123 -11.87 -1.76 -7.81
C GLU A 123 -11.30 -1.48 -9.21
N ASP A 124 -9.97 -1.49 -9.37
CA ASP A 124 -9.33 -1.30 -10.67
C ASP A 124 -9.64 -2.45 -11.66
N GLY A 125 -9.60 -2.16 -12.95
CA GLY A 125 -9.97 -3.09 -14.02
C GLY A 125 -9.01 -4.28 -14.21
N ASN A 126 -7.80 -4.22 -13.65
CA ASN A 126 -6.79 -5.28 -13.79
C ASN A 126 -6.96 -6.37 -12.72
N LYS A 127 -7.71 -7.42 -13.06
CA LYS A 127 -8.05 -8.54 -12.16
C LYS A 127 -6.86 -9.18 -11.44
N THR A 128 -5.68 -9.25 -12.04
CA THR A 128 -4.50 -9.85 -11.39
C THR A 128 -3.99 -8.96 -10.27
N VAL A 129 -3.90 -7.65 -10.55
CA VAL A 129 -3.46 -6.63 -9.59
C VAL A 129 -4.50 -6.45 -8.49
N SER A 130 -5.80 -6.39 -8.82
CA SER A 130 -6.88 -6.31 -7.83
C SER A 130 -6.87 -7.49 -6.86
N LYS A 131 -6.62 -8.72 -7.36
CA LYS A 131 -6.48 -9.91 -6.50
C LYS A 131 -5.28 -9.81 -5.55
N MET A 132 -4.18 -9.23 -6.01
CA MET A 132 -3.00 -9.01 -5.18
C MET A 132 -3.32 -8.05 -4.04
N TYR A 133 -3.92 -6.89 -4.33
CA TYR A 133 -4.32 -5.93 -3.30
C TYR A 133 -5.37 -6.52 -2.34
N GLY A 134 -6.33 -7.29 -2.85
CA GLY A 134 -7.30 -7.99 -2.00
C GLY A 134 -6.66 -9.02 -1.07
N LYS A 135 -5.57 -9.67 -1.47
CA LYS A 135 -4.78 -10.56 -0.60
C LYS A 135 -4.09 -9.76 0.52
N VAL A 136 -3.52 -8.60 0.21
CA VAL A 136 -2.89 -7.71 1.19
C VAL A 136 -3.94 -7.18 2.18
N ASP A 137 -5.11 -6.74 1.68
CA ASP A 137 -6.21 -6.28 2.53
C ASP A 137 -6.73 -7.40 3.44
N TYR A 138 -6.87 -8.63 2.92
CA TYR A 138 -7.24 -9.78 3.72
C TYR A 138 -6.23 -10.06 4.85
N GLN A 139 -4.92 -9.97 4.57
CA GLN A 139 -3.87 -10.10 5.59
C GLN A 139 -3.97 -8.99 6.64
N PHE A 140 -4.15 -7.74 6.20
CA PHE A 140 -4.36 -6.60 7.08
C PHE A 140 -5.58 -6.79 7.99
N MET A 141 -6.74 -7.17 7.43
CA MET A 141 -7.99 -7.37 8.17
C MET A 141 -7.91 -8.57 9.13
N THR A 142 -7.13 -9.59 8.77
CA THR A 142 -6.82 -10.73 9.66
C THR A 142 -6.02 -10.24 10.86
N GLU A 143 -4.97 -9.46 10.65
CA GLU A 143 -4.14 -8.93 11.73
C GLU A 143 -4.90 -7.90 12.60
N MET A 144 -5.81 -7.13 12.00
CA MET A 144 -6.69 -6.19 12.70
C MET A 144 -7.67 -6.86 13.67
N THR A 145 -7.85 -8.19 13.61
CA THR A 145 -8.61 -8.92 14.66
C THR A 145 -8.01 -8.75 16.05
N LYS A 146 -6.70 -8.49 16.13
CA LYS A 146 -5.98 -8.16 17.37
C LYS A 146 -6.42 -6.81 17.96
N VAL A 147 -7.06 -5.95 17.16
CA VAL A 147 -7.55 -4.62 17.55
C VAL A 147 -9.03 -4.46 17.17
N TYR A 148 -9.89 -5.26 17.82
CA TYR A 148 -11.31 -5.44 17.50
C TYR A 148 -12.08 -4.14 17.23
N GLN A 149 -11.93 -3.13 18.10
CA GLN A 149 -12.64 -1.85 17.97
C GLN A 149 -12.32 -1.13 16.64
N ARG A 150 -11.06 -1.14 16.21
CA ARG A 150 -10.65 -0.49 14.96
C ARG A 150 -11.16 -1.25 13.74
N ARG A 151 -11.12 -2.58 13.79
CA ARG A 151 -11.69 -3.44 12.74
C ARG A 151 -13.19 -3.17 12.54
N GLU A 152 -13.92 -3.03 13.64
CA GLU A 152 -15.36 -2.74 13.59
C GLU A 152 -15.64 -1.34 13.00
N ILE A 153 -14.79 -0.35 13.30
CA ILE A 153 -14.90 0.98 12.69
C ILE A 153 -14.75 0.89 11.16
N LEU A 154 -13.71 0.21 10.65
CA LEU A 154 -13.51 0.05 9.20
C LEU A 154 -14.71 -0.66 8.55
N ARG A 155 -15.24 -1.70 9.20
CA ARG A 155 -16.44 -2.41 8.73
C ARG A 155 -17.64 -1.47 8.59
N ARG A 156 -17.93 -0.68 9.63
CA ARG A 156 -19.04 0.30 9.64
C ARG A 156 -18.85 1.41 8.60
N GLN A 157 -17.61 1.88 8.41
CA GLN A 157 -17.32 2.83 7.33
C GLN A 157 -17.60 2.23 5.95
N GLY A 158 -17.22 0.96 5.73
CA GLY A 158 -17.54 0.21 4.51
C GLY A 158 -19.05 0.12 4.24
N GLU A 159 -19.84 -0.23 5.26
CA GLU A 159 -21.31 -0.26 5.17
C GLU A 159 -21.88 1.12 4.81
N LEU A 160 -21.40 2.16 5.48
CA LEU A 160 -21.83 3.53 5.20
C LEU A 160 -21.54 3.93 3.75
N VAL A 161 -20.33 3.66 3.26
CA VAL A 161 -19.94 3.98 1.86
C VAL A 161 -20.80 3.21 0.85
N GLN A 162 -21.11 1.94 1.10
CA GLN A 162 -22.00 1.16 0.24
C GLN A 162 -23.43 1.69 0.23
N ASN A 163 -23.96 2.06 1.40
CA ASN A 163 -25.29 2.67 1.52
C ASN A 163 -25.35 4.00 0.78
N LEU A 164 -24.37 4.88 0.98
CA LEU A 164 -24.28 6.17 0.27
C LEU A 164 -24.15 5.99 -1.24
N SER A 165 -23.35 5.01 -1.68
CA SER A 165 -23.18 4.69 -3.10
C SER A 165 -24.48 4.20 -3.74
N SER A 166 -25.23 3.35 -3.03
CA SER A 166 -26.52 2.83 -3.49
C SER A 166 -27.57 3.94 -3.56
N LEU A 167 -27.66 4.78 -2.53
CA LEU A 167 -28.54 5.95 -2.50
C LEU A 167 -28.20 6.93 -3.64
N SER A 168 -26.91 7.20 -3.86
CA SER A 168 -26.43 8.06 -4.95
C SER A 168 -26.85 7.53 -6.33
N LYS A 169 -26.75 6.22 -6.55
CA LYS A 169 -27.22 5.55 -7.79
C LYS A 169 -28.74 5.65 -7.95
N GLU A 170 -29.51 5.42 -6.88
CA GLU A 170 -30.98 5.56 -6.90
C GLU A 170 -31.38 6.98 -7.33
N ILE A 171 -30.82 8.01 -6.65
CA ILE A 171 -31.12 9.42 -6.93
C ILE A 171 -30.72 9.83 -8.34
N ARG A 172 -29.57 9.35 -8.83
CA ARG A 172 -29.12 9.60 -10.20
C ARG A 172 -30.12 9.07 -11.22
N ASN A 173 -30.67 7.89 -10.98
CA ASN A 173 -31.59 7.21 -11.89
C ASN A 173 -33.05 7.72 -11.79
N MET A 174 -33.40 8.46 -10.73
CA MET A 174 -34.72 9.10 -10.63
C MET A 174 -34.93 10.12 -11.75
N LYS A 175 -36.06 10.02 -12.45
CA LYS A 175 -36.53 11.02 -13.44
C LYS A 175 -37.35 12.16 -12.80
N ASP A 176 -37.13 12.42 -11.52
CA ASP A 176 -37.84 13.44 -10.75
C ASP A 176 -37.12 14.79 -10.75
N THR A 177 -37.86 15.84 -10.39
CA THR A 177 -37.31 17.19 -10.19
C THR A 177 -36.38 17.26 -8.97
N ARG A 178 -35.42 18.19 -8.99
CA ARG A 178 -34.45 18.41 -7.90
C ARG A 178 -35.09 18.48 -6.49
N PRO A 179 -36.23 19.17 -6.27
CA PRO A 179 -36.85 19.22 -4.94
C PRO A 179 -37.30 17.84 -4.41
N LYS A 180 -37.81 16.97 -5.29
CA LYS A 180 -38.22 15.60 -4.90
C LYS A 180 -37.01 14.72 -4.58
N LYS A 181 -35.91 14.87 -5.33
CA LYS A 181 -34.63 14.19 -5.05
C LYS A 181 -34.07 14.60 -3.69
N VAL A 182 -34.14 15.89 -3.32
CA VAL A 182 -33.70 16.40 -2.01
C VAL A 182 -34.54 15.81 -0.87
N LYS A 183 -35.87 15.80 -0.99
CA LYS A 183 -36.75 15.18 0.03
C LYS A 183 -36.43 13.70 0.28
N LYS A 184 -36.08 12.96 -0.78
CA LYS A 184 -35.68 11.56 -0.68
C LYS A 184 -34.38 11.40 0.13
N ILE A 185 -33.38 12.25 -0.10
CA ILE A 185 -32.13 12.27 0.69
C ILE A 185 -32.43 12.53 2.17
N GLU A 186 -33.24 13.56 2.46
CA GLU A 186 -33.61 13.94 3.83
C GLU A 186 -34.33 12.80 4.56
N SER A 187 -35.21 12.07 3.87
CA SER A 187 -35.91 10.91 4.45
C SER A 187 -35.01 9.72 4.79
N TYR A 188 -33.83 9.64 4.15
CA TYR A 188 -32.87 8.56 4.38
C TYR A 188 -32.00 8.83 5.61
N ASN A 189 -31.60 10.10 5.83
CA ASN A 189 -30.85 10.52 7.02
C ASN A 189 -31.61 10.37 8.34
N ILE A 190 -32.95 10.28 8.29
CA ILE A 190 -33.79 10.08 9.48
C ILE A 190 -33.89 8.60 9.88
N ARG A 191 -33.44 7.67 9.03
CA ARG A 191 -33.63 6.22 9.20
C ARG A 191 -32.35 5.43 9.48
N SER A 192 -31.17 6.07 9.50
CA SER A 192 -29.87 5.45 9.85
C SER A 192 -29.43 5.84 11.25
#